data_AF-A0A158KC63-F1
#
_entry.id   AF-A0A158KC63-F1
#
_cell.length_a   1.000
_cell.length_b   1.000
_cell.length_c   1.000
_cell.angle_alpha   90.00
_cell.angle_beta   90.00
_cell.angle_gamma   90.00
#
_symmetry.space_group_name_H-M   'P 1'
#
loop_
_entity.id
_entity.type
_entity.pdbx_description
1 polymer ?
#
loop_
_entity_poly.entity_id
_entity_poly.type
_entity_poly.pdbx_seq_one_letter_code
_entity_poly.pdbx_strand_id
1 'polypeptide(L)'
;MAYEPPVLSEFIAAGDEINLALLQIDSKEFSTDGDRKTARRAVLADAVAKHNLPGVREAVLSHEISGLVANRPMMSRLFDYHELKAMCLLRAAPSLVDGFVAVKRKNPLFGLGEIMALAVEAPERHQWGHLWEE
;
A
#
# COMPACT_ATOMS: atom_id res chain seq x y z
N MET A 1 -6.47 -17.86 -14.78
CA MET A 1 -5.85 -18.29 -13.52
C MET A 1 -6.55 -17.55 -12.39
N ALA A 2 -7.04 -18.25 -11.37
CA ALA A 2 -7.55 -17.60 -10.17
C ALA A 2 -6.34 -16.96 -9.46
N TYR A 3 -6.39 -15.67 -9.22
CA TYR A 3 -5.33 -14.94 -8.52
C TYR A 3 -5.45 -15.27 -7.02
N GLU A 4 -4.53 -16.09 -6.51
CA GLU A 4 -4.41 -16.29 -5.07
C GLU A 4 -3.80 -15.03 -4.44
N PRO A 5 -4.34 -14.55 -3.30
CA PRO A 5 -3.76 -13.41 -2.60
C PRO A 5 -2.30 -13.70 -2.22
N PRO A 6 -1.38 -12.73 -2.35
CA PRO A 6 0.00 -12.91 -1.94
C PRO A 6 0.06 -13.14 -0.42
N VAL A 7 1.08 -13.88 0.03
CA VAL A 7 1.37 -14.02 1.45
C VAL A 7 1.69 -12.61 2.00
N LEU A 8 0.84 -12.11 2.91
CA LEU A 8 0.89 -10.72 3.35
C LEU A 8 2.27 -10.31 3.90
N SER A 9 2.95 -11.20 4.62
CA SER A 9 4.29 -10.92 5.16
C SER A 9 5.34 -10.76 4.07
N GLU A 10 5.27 -11.55 3.00
CA GLU A 10 6.18 -11.43 1.85
C GLU A 10 5.89 -10.16 1.06
N PHE A 11 4.60 -9.83 0.92
CA PHE A 11 4.16 -8.60 0.25
C PHE A 11 4.61 -7.34 1.02
N ILE A 12 4.53 -7.35 2.34
CA ILE A 12 5.06 -6.25 3.19
C ILE A 12 6.58 -6.16 3.05
N ALA A 13 7.30 -7.28 3.06
CA ALA A 13 8.75 -7.27 2.92
C ALA A 13 9.20 -6.69 1.57
N ALA A 14 8.51 -7.04 0.47
CA ALA A 14 8.74 -6.42 -0.83
C ALA A 14 8.51 -4.90 -0.78
N GLY A 15 7.45 -4.46 -0.10
CA GLY A 15 7.17 -3.05 0.12
C GLY A 15 8.23 -2.33 0.94
N ASP A 16 8.77 -2.96 2.00
CA ASP A 16 9.84 -2.40 2.84
C ASP A 16 11.11 -2.16 2.02
N GLU A 17 11.47 -3.10 1.15
CA GLU A 17 12.62 -2.96 0.24
C GLU A 17 12.41 -1.83 -0.77
N ILE A 18 11.21 -1.71 -1.36
CA ILE A 18 10.87 -0.61 -2.26
C ILE A 18 10.96 0.72 -1.51
N ASN A 19 10.39 0.81 -0.30
CA ASN A 19 10.45 2.00 0.55
C ASN A 19 11.89 2.43 0.81
N LEU A 20 12.77 1.49 1.15
CA LEU A 20 14.19 1.78 1.38
C LEU A 20 14.89 2.26 0.09
N ALA A 21 14.62 1.60 -1.05
CA ALA A 21 15.21 1.98 -2.34
C ALA A 21 14.74 3.36 -2.82
N LEU A 22 13.46 3.70 -2.61
CA LEU A 22 12.92 5.02 -2.93
C LEU A 22 13.51 6.12 -2.03
N LEU A 23 13.68 5.86 -0.73
CA LEU A 23 14.38 6.78 0.19
C LEU A 23 15.82 7.06 -0.27
N GLN A 24 16.52 6.04 -0.79
CA GLN A 24 17.85 6.23 -1.36
C GLN A 24 17.81 7.09 -2.62
N ILE A 25 16.79 6.96 -3.46
CA ILE A 25 16.58 7.86 -4.61
C ILE A 25 16.34 9.29 -4.13
N ASP A 26 15.46 9.50 -3.15
CA ASP A 26 15.13 10.84 -2.66
C ASP A 26 16.34 11.54 -2.02
N SER A 27 17.31 10.77 -1.51
CA SER A 27 18.58 11.29 -0.99
C SER A 27 19.60 11.70 -2.07
N LYS A 28 19.37 11.34 -3.34
CA LYS A 28 20.28 11.65 -4.46
C LYS A 28 19.89 12.95 -5.16
N GLU A 29 20.89 13.71 -5.59
CA GLU A 29 20.70 14.81 -6.53
C GLU A 29 20.58 14.28 -7.96
N PHE A 30 19.51 14.70 -8.65
CA PHE A 30 19.27 14.38 -10.05
C PHE A 30 19.35 15.66 -10.88
N SER A 31 19.89 15.55 -12.10
CA SER A 31 19.95 16.64 -13.07
C SER A 31 18.56 17.12 -13.51
N THR A 32 17.59 16.20 -13.61
CA THR A 32 16.22 16.51 -14.01
C THR A 32 15.20 15.69 -13.22
N ASP A 33 13.95 16.18 -13.17
CA ASP A 33 12.82 15.40 -12.63
C ASP A 33 12.56 14.12 -13.45
N GLY A 34 12.86 14.14 -14.76
CA GLY A 34 12.76 12.97 -15.63
C GLY A 34 13.73 11.85 -15.24
N ASP A 35 14.95 12.19 -14.83
CA ASP A 35 15.94 11.22 -14.35
C ASP A 35 15.48 10.59 -13.04
N ARG A 36 14.94 11.40 -12.12
CA ARG A 36 14.35 10.93 -10.87
C ARG A 36 13.19 9.98 -11.13
N LYS A 37 12.25 10.34 -12.01
CA LYS A 37 11.11 9.48 -12.40
C LYS A 37 11.58 8.16 -13.02
N THR A 38 12.61 8.19 -13.86
CA THR A 38 13.19 7.00 -14.46
C THR A 38 13.79 6.07 -13.40
N ALA A 39 14.55 6.62 -12.44
CA ALA A 39 15.10 5.86 -11.33
C ALA A 39 14.00 5.22 -10.46
N ARG A 40 12.92 5.96 -10.16
CA ARG A 40 11.77 5.43 -9.40
C ARG A 40 11.08 4.28 -10.13
N ARG A 41 10.84 4.41 -11.45
CA ARG A 41 10.27 3.33 -12.27
C ARG A 41 11.17 2.10 -12.30
N ALA A 42 12.49 2.29 -12.34
CA ALA A 42 13.45 1.19 -12.31
C ALA A 42 13.38 0.40 -10.99
N VAL A 43 13.23 1.08 -9.84
CA VAL A 43 13.03 0.42 -8.54
C VAL A 43 11.76 -0.44 -8.54
N LEU A 44 10.65 0.08 -9.05
CA LEU A 44 9.40 -0.68 -9.12
C LEU A 44 9.53 -1.89 -10.06
N ALA A 45 10.16 -1.72 -11.21
CA ALA A 45 10.38 -2.81 -12.16
C ALA A 45 11.31 -3.90 -11.61
N ASP A 46 12.37 -3.51 -10.90
CA ASP A 46 13.28 -4.44 -10.23
C ASP A 46 12.54 -5.24 -9.15
N ALA A 47 11.74 -4.57 -8.32
CA ALA A 47 10.95 -5.23 -7.29
C ALA A 47 9.92 -6.22 -7.88
N VAL A 48 9.30 -5.89 -9.01
CA VAL A 48 8.40 -6.82 -9.73
C VAL A 48 9.13 -8.11 -10.08
N ALA A 49 10.31 -8.01 -10.66
CA ALA A 49 11.10 -9.18 -11.05
C ALA A 49 11.62 -9.95 -9.83
N LYS A 50 12.14 -9.24 -8.81
CA LYS A 50 12.75 -9.84 -7.62
C LYS A 50 11.74 -10.59 -6.74
N HIS A 51 10.53 -10.04 -6.59
CA HIS A 51 9.49 -10.57 -5.70
C HIS A 51 8.37 -11.31 -6.45
N ASN A 52 8.55 -11.55 -7.75
CA ASN A 52 7.54 -12.19 -8.62
C ASN A 52 6.14 -11.54 -8.53
N LEU A 53 6.10 -10.21 -8.45
CA LEU A 53 4.84 -9.49 -8.40
C LEU A 53 4.16 -9.52 -9.79
N PRO A 54 2.82 -9.57 -9.88
CA PRO A 54 2.10 -9.59 -11.16
C PRO A 54 2.38 -8.39 -12.08
N GLY A 55 2.82 -7.28 -11.51
CA GLY A 55 3.21 -6.10 -12.25
C GLY A 55 3.50 -4.91 -11.33
N VAL A 56 3.77 -3.77 -11.98
CA VAL A 56 4.10 -2.51 -11.29
C VAL A 56 2.98 -2.08 -10.33
N ARG A 57 1.72 -2.43 -10.65
CA ARG A 57 0.58 -2.10 -9.79
C ARG A 57 0.70 -2.73 -8.41
N GLU A 58 1.01 -4.01 -8.37
CA GLU A 58 1.23 -4.76 -7.15
C GLU A 58 2.49 -4.30 -6.42
N ALA A 59 3.55 -3.89 -7.14
CA ALA A 59 4.73 -3.29 -6.52
C ALA A 59 4.40 -1.99 -5.78
N VAL A 60 3.66 -1.07 -6.39
CA VAL A 60 3.23 0.16 -5.70
C VAL A 60 2.31 -0.15 -4.54
N LEU A 61 1.36 -1.10 -4.70
CA LEU A 61 0.49 -1.50 -3.60
C LEU A 61 1.29 -2.09 -2.42
N SER A 62 2.34 -2.85 -2.70
CA SER A 62 3.24 -3.38 -1.66
C SER A 62 3.95 -2.27 -0.90
N HIS A 63 4.48 -1.27 -1.61
CA HIS A 63 5.06 -0.05 -1.05
C HIS A 63 4.08 0.69 -0.13
N GLU A 64 2.83 0.85 -0.55
CA GLU A 64 1.78 1.53 0.21
C GLU A 64 1.35 0.75 1.46
N ILE A 65 1.11 -0.56 1.32
CA ILE A 65 0.73 -1.43 2.45
C ILE A 65 1.87 -1.49 3.48
N SER A 66 3.12 -1.64 3.02
CA SER A 66 4.29 -1.58 3.90
C SER A 66 4.35 -0.24 4.64
N GLY A 67 4.20 0.89 3.95
CA GLY A 67 4.20 2.21 4.59
C GLY A 67 3.07 2.39 5.60
N LEU A 68 1.89 1.84 5.32
CA LEU A 68 0.75 1.83 6.22
C LEU A 68 1.04 1.02 7.50
N VAL A 69 1.59 -0.20 7.34
CA VAL A 69 1.93 -1.11 8.44
C VAL A 69 3.12 -0.60 9.26
N ALA A 70 4.13 0.01 8.63
CA ALA A 70 5.31 0.54 9.32
C ALA A 70 4.92 1.59 10.37
N ASN A 71 3.92 2.42 10.07
CA ASN A 71 3.39 3.41 11.01
C ASN A 71 2.45 2.78 12.08
N ARG A 72 1.91 1.58 11.82
CA ARG A 72 0.93 0.89 12.69
C ARG A 72 1.15 -0.64 12.67
N PRO A 73 2.19 -1.16 13.34
CA PRO A 73 2.60 -2.57 13.17
C PRO A 73 1.52 -3.61 13.49
N MET A 74 0.54 -3.26 14.34
CA MET A 74 -0.58 -4.14 14.67
C MET A 74 -1.51 -4.43 13.49
N MET A 75 -1.47 -3.64 12.42
CA MET A 75 -2.33 -3.81 11.25
C MET A 75 -2.11 -5.15 10.54
N SER A 76 -0.88 -5.63 10.45
CA SER A 76 -0.55 -6.92 9.82
C SER A 76 -1.14 -8.14 10.54
N ARG A 77 -1.57 -7.96 11.80
CA ARG A 77 -2.21 -9.01 12.61
C ARG A 77 -3.74 -8.88 12.65
N LEU A 78 -4.25 -7.68 12.41
CA LEU A 78 -5.67 -7.37 12.51
C LEU A 78 -6.36 -7.45 11.15
N PHE A 79 -5.66 -7.12 10.07
CA PHE A 79 -6.24 -7.01 8.75
C PHE A 79 -5.58 -7.97 7.76
N ASP A 80 -6.39 -8.56 6.90
CA ASP A 80 -5.92 -9.37 5.79
C ASP A 80 -5.46 -8.50 4.62
N TYR A 81 -4.92 -9.15 3.59
CA TYR A 81 -4.44 -8.47 2.39
C TYR A 81 -5.53 -7.65 1.68
N HIS A 82 -6.76 -8.16 1.60
CA HIS A 82 -7.84 -7.47 0.87
C HIS A 82 -8.31 -6.22 1.62
N GLU A 83 -8.35 -6.29 2.94
CA GLU A 83 -8.69 -5.15 3.79
C GLU A 83 -7.62 -4.06 3.73
N LEU A 84 -6.34 -4.43 3.84
CA LEU A 84 -5.23 -3.49 3.71
C LEU A 84 -5.18 -2.86 2.31
N LYS A 85 -5.38 -3.69 1.27
CA LYS A 85 -5.51 -3.22 -0.11
C LYS A 85 -6.64 -2.21 -0.25
N ALA A 86 -7.80 -2.48 0.33
CA ALA A 86 -8.93 -1.56 0.29
C ALA A 86 -8.57 -0.22 0.95
N MET A 87 -7.96 -0.23 2.14
CA MET A 87 -7.53 1.00 2.82
C MET A 87 -6.55 1.83 1.97
N CYS A 88 -5.57 1.19 1.30
CA CYS A 88 -4.63 1.86 0.41
C CYS A 88 -5.32 2.45 -0.84
N LEU A 89 -6.18 1.67 -1.50
CA LEU A 89 -6.93 2.11 -2.67
C LEU A 89 -7.88 3.28 -2.35
N LEU A 90 -8.44 3.28 -1.15
CA LEU A 90 -9.26 4.37 -0.63
C LEU A 90 -8.46 5.62 -0.25
N ARG A 91 -7.13 5.52 -0.09
CA ARG A 91 -6.33 6.58 0.55
C ARG A 91 -6.91 6.97 1.92
N ALA A 92 -7.32 5.98 2.71
CA ALA A 92 -7.93 6.23 4.01
C ALA A 92 -7.02 7.14 4.84
N ALA A 93 -7.58 8.25 5.34
CA ALA A 93 -6.82 9.16 6.18
C ALA A 93 -6.30 8.43 7.43
N PRO A 94 -5.14 8.83 7.99
CA PRO A 94 -4.56 8.18 9.16
C PRO A 94 -5.55 8.07 10.34
N SER A 95 -6.36 9.12 10.57
CA SER A 95 -7.41 9.15 11.60
C SER A 95 -8.50 8.09 11.38
N LEU A 96 -8.90 7.88 10.13
CA LEU A 96 -9.90 6.88 9.77
C LEU A 96 -9.34 5.45 9.97
N VAL A 97 -8.08 5.23 9.60
CA VAL A 97 -7.39 3.96 9.85
C VAL A 97 -7.28 3.67 11.35
N ASP A 98 -6.96 4.67 12.17
CA ASP A 98 -6.94 4.53 13.63
C ASP A 98 -8.32 4.13 14.18
N GLY A 99 -9.39 4.69 13.60
CA GLY A 99 -10.77 4.28 13.87
C GLY A 99 -11.04 2.82 13.50
N PHE A 100 -10.65 2.38 12.30
CA PHE A 100 -10.80 0.99 11.86
C PHE A 100 -10.08 0.02 12.79
N VAL A 101 -8.84 0.33 13.19
CA VAL A 101 -8.07 -0.46 14.17
C VAL A 101 -8.83 -0.56 15.50
N ALA A 102 -9.33 0.56 16.02
CA ALA A 102 -10.06 0.58 17.29
C ALA A 102 -11.35 -0.24 17.25
N VAL A 103 -12.09 -0.20 16.13
CA VAL A 103 -13.30 -0.99 15.91
C VAL A 103 -12.97 -2.47 15.78
N LYS A 104 -12.02 -2.84 14.92
CA LYS A 104 -11.68 -4.24 14.66
C LYS A 104 -11.15 -4.97 15.89
N ARG A 105 -10.43 -4.26 16.77
CA ARG A 105 -9.99 -4.81 18.07
C ARG A 105 -11.14 -5.18 19.00
N LYS A 106 -12.30 -4.51 18.89
CA LYS A 106 -13.49 -4.78 19.70
C LYS A 106 -14.49 -5.70 19.01
N ASN A 107 -14.52 -5.65 17.68
CA ASN A 107 -15.40 -6.44 16.84
C ASN A 107 -14.59 -7.14 15.73
N PRO A 108 -14.19 -8.42 15.93
CA PRO A 108 -13.45 -9.18 14.93
C PRO A 108 -14.20 -9.39 13.60
N LEU A 109 -15.53 -9.24 13.58
CA LEU A 109 -16.35 -9.36 12.36
C LEU A 109 -16.26 -8.11 11.47
N PHE A 110 -15.76 -6.99 12.00
CA PHE A 110 -15.49 -5.82 11.19
C PHE A 110 -14.42 -6.16 10.15
N GLY A 111 -14.74 -6.00 8.88
CA GLY A 111 -13.80 -6.28 7.81
C GLY A 111 -14.07 -5.50 6.53
N LEU A 112 -13.79 -6.12 5.40
CA LEU A 112 -13.80 -5.45 4.09
C LEU A 112 -15.13 -4.75 3.79
N GLY A 113 -16.26 -5.39 4.11
CA GLY A 113 -17.59 -4.82 3.84
C GLY A 113 -17.81 -3.51 4.57
N GLU A 114 -17.49 -3.46 5.86
CA GLU A 114 -17.63 -2.26 6.68
C GLU A 114 -16.62 -1.18 6.30
N ILE A 115 -15.37 -1.56 5.98
CA ILE A 115 -14.35 -0.62 5.48
C ILE A 115 -14.84 0.07 4.21
N MET A 116 -15.42 -0.69 3.27
CA MET A 116 -15.94 -0.16 2.02
C MET A 116 -17.17 0.73 2.25
N ALA A 117 -18.11 0.31 3.11
CA ALA A 117 -19.28 1.11 3.42
C ALA A 117 -18.91 2.46 4.05
N LEU A 118 -18.01 2.46 5.04
CA LEU A 118 -17.56 3.68 5.70
C LEU A 118 -16.80 4.61 4.75
N ALA A 119 -16.08 4.07 3.78
CA ALA A 119 -15.37 4.87 2.80
C ALA A 119 -16.28 5.51 1.74
N VAL A 120 -17.44 4.90 1.46
CA VAL A 120 -18.46 5.52 0.59
C VAL A 120 -19.11 6.72 1.29
N GLU A 121 -19.31 6.63 2.60
CA GLU A 121 -19.96 7.68 3.41
C GLU A 121 -18.99 8.76 3.91
N ALA A 122 -17.68 8.54 3.82
CA ALA A 122 -16.69 9.47 4.30
C ALA A 122 -16.69 10.77 3.47
N PRO A 123 -16.70 11.95 4.14
CA PRO A 123 -16.75 13.26 3.47
C PRO A 123 -15.40 13.63 2.80
N GLU A 124 -14.37 12.82 3.01
CA GLU A 124 -13.03 13.01 2.47
C GLU A 124 -13.00 12.59 1.00
N ARG A 125 -12.35 13.37 0.14
CA ARG A 125 -12.20 13.03 -1.28
C ARG A 125 -11.24 11.84 -1.41
N HIS A 126 -11.77 10.63 -1.41
CA HIS A 126 -11.03 9.43 -1.77
C HIS A 126 -10.62 9.52 -3.25
N GLN A 127 -9.35 9.82 -3.51
CA GLN A 127 -8.80 9.79 -4.87
C GLN A 127 -8.50 8.34 -5.24
N TRP A 128 -9.41 7.73 -5.98
CA TRP A 128 -9.18 6.46 -6.64
C TRP A 128 -8.08 6.63 -7.69
N GLY A 129 -6.86 6.16 -7.38
CA GLY A 129 -5.94 5.71 -8.43
C GLY A 129 -5.07 6.73 -9.19
N HIS A 130 -4.82 7.94 -8.70
CA HIS A 130 -3.96 8.89 -9.44
C HIS A 130 -2.45 8.61 -9.42
N LEU A 131 -1.95 7.70 -8.57
CA LEU A 131 -0.56 7.23 -8.66
C LEU A 131 -0.32 6.26 -9.85
N TRP A 132 -1.39 5.86 -10.54
CA TRP A 132 -1.34 4.90 -11.66
C TRP A 132 -1.21 5.55 -13.04
N GLU A 133 -1.21 6.88 -13.13
CA GLU A 133 -1.21 7.64 -14.39
C GLU A 133 0.11 8.38 -14.70
N GLU A 134 1.16 8.23 -13.88
CA GLU A 134 2.48 8.84 -14.16
C GLU A 134 3.48 7.96 -14.91
#